data_AF-A0A7Z9GEW5-F1
#
_entry.id   AF-A0A7Z9GEW5-F1
#
_cell.length_a   1.000
_cell.length_b   1.000
_cell.length_c   1.000
_cell.angle_alpha   90.00
_cell.angle_beta   90.00
_cell.angle_gamma   90.00
#
_symmetry.space_group_name_H-M   'P 1'
#
loop_
_entity.id
_entity.type
_entity.pdbx_description
1 polymer ?
#
loop_
_entity_poly.entity_id
_entity_poly.type
_entity_poly.pdbx_seq_one_letter_code
_entity_poly.pdbx_strand_id
1 'polypeptide(L)'
;MSALTPINHTRIYLFGLMVMAVALPTSNLLMSLAQIIIGTNWVLEGQYKEKIKRFIANKPALIFTSMFGLHLLGLLHTANWEYAAWDLRNKVPLFVLPFLITSSNPLSRKIVDKVFSVFSISILIATIICAGELTPINNWVRNMLDYPPTEIMDARNISHFISHIRFALMICLSFSWLMFQLLQTQLSLVRRIALIAISIWLVVFLFLMESVTGLTIVIVVGFSTLLYLSVQQESRIIRGISILLLALIPVLTYRYMANMVSDFYKVKEENVADLPKYTASGMLYFHDLDNQQLENGNYVWRYVCHLEIEPEWEKRSAIPFKGKDKAGQFVEYTLFRYMTSRGLHKDAEGLARMSDAEITAVENGIANVRFTEVSSIES
;
A
#
# COMPACT_ATOMS: atom_id res chain seq x y z
N MET A 1 36.78 27.54 10.43
CA MET A 1 37.45 26.23 10.57
C MET A 1 36.50 25.31 11.34
N SER A 2 36.23 24.09 10.85
CA SER A 2 35.37 23.15 11.59
C SER A 2 36.09 22.69 12.86
N ALA A 3 35.38 22.61 13.99
CA ALA A 3 35.93 22.09 15.24
C ALA A 3 36.15 20.56 15.20
N LEU A 4 35.60 19.87 14.19
CA LEU A 4 35.65 18.42 14.02
C LEU A 4 36.57 18.02 12.86
N THR A 5 37.23 16.87 13.01
CA THR A 5 38.05 16.28 11.94
C THR A 5 37.18 15.73 10.79
N PRO A 6 37.70 15.63 9.56
CA PRO A 6 36.96 15.06 8.42
C PRO A 6 36.45 13.63 8.65
N ILE A 7 37.18 12.85 9.44
CA ILE A 7 36.79 11.48 9.83
C ILE A 7 35.54 11.51 10.70
N ASN A 8 35.45 12.44 11.65
CA ASN A 8 34.28 12.58 12.52
C ASN A 8 33.05 13.01 11.73
N HIS A 9 33.19 13.96 10.79
CA HIS A 9 32.11 14.34 9.88
C HIS A 9 31.60 13.17 9.04
N THR A 10 32.50 12.32 8.54
CA THR A 10 32.11 11.11 7.80
C THR A 10 31.33 10.15 8.70
N ARG A 11 31.78 9.91 9.94
CA ARG A 11 31.07 9.02 10.88
C ARG A 11 29.68 9.53 11.23
N ILE A 12 29.52 10.83 11.48
CA ILE A 12 28.22 11.45 11.76
C ILE A 12 27.28 11.34 10.56
N TYR A 13 27.80 11.58 9.35
CA TYR A 13 27.03 11.40 8.12
C TYR A 13 26.54 9.96 7.97
N LEU A 14 27.42 8.97 8.15
CA LEU A 14 27.05 7.56 8.08
C LEU A 14 26.05 7.17 9.16
N PHE A 15 26.21 7.67 10.39
CA PHE A 15 25.24 7.46 11.45
C PHE A 15 23.86 8.00 11.05
N GLY A 16 23.79 9.23 10.54
CA GLY A 16 22.55 9.82 10.04
C GLY A 16 21.88 8.99 8.94
N LEU A 17 22.65 8.44 7.99
CA LEU A 17 22.13 7.54 6.96
C LEU A 17 21.59 6.22 7.52
N MET A 18 22.25 5.64 8.53
CA MET A 18 21.78 4.41 9.17
C MET A 18 20.49 4.67 9.97
N VAL A 19 20.41 5.79 10.69
CA VAL A 19 19.19 6.21 11.38
C VAL A 19 18.06 6.43 10.38
N MET A 20 18.35 7.09 9.24
CA MET A 20 17.37 7.27 8.16
C MET A 20 16.85 5.93 7.64
N ALA A 21 17.74 4.97 7.40
CA ALA A 21 17.38 3.64 6.90
C ALA A 21 16.42 2.90 7.84
N VAL A 22 16.59 3.04 9.16
CA VAL A 22 15.65 2.48 10.16
C VAL A 22 14.37 3.29 10.25
N ALA A 23 14.49 4.62 10.17
CA ALA A 23 13.38 5.52 10.37
C ALA A 23 12.33 5.49 9.25
N LEU A 24 12.76 5.29 7.99
CA LEU A 24 11.90 5.30 6.81
C LEU A 24 10.63 4.44 6.99
N PRO A 25 10.74 3.16 7.38
CA PRO A 25 9.56 2.33 7.60
C PRO A 25 8.93 2.43 8.99
N THR A 26 9.56 3.08 9.97
CA THR A 26 9.14 2.98 11.39
C THR A 26 8.65 4.29 12.01
N SER A 27 9.20 5.45 11.63
CA SER A 27 8.90 6.71 12.33
C SER A 27 9.20 7.97 11.54
N ASN A 28 8.17 8.81 11.34
CA ASN A 28 8.31 10.16 10.77
C ASN A 28 9.19 11.09 11.61
N LEU A 29 9.15 10.95 12.95
CA LEU A 29 9.97 11.74 13.86
C LEU A 29 11.45 11.37 13.69
N LEU A 30 11.76 10.08 13.70
CA LEU A 30 13.13 9.61 13.55
C LEU A 30 13.70 9.95 12.16
N MET A 31 12.86 9.97 11.13
CA MET A 31 13.26 10.42 9.80
C MET A 31 13.68 11.88 9.82
N SER A 32 12.87 12.74 10.46
CA SER A 32 13.16 14.17 10.58
C SER A 32 14.46 14.40 11.36
N LEU A 33 14.67 13.67 12.45
CA LEU A 33 15.92 13.71 13.23
C LEU A 33 17.13 13.29 12.37
N ALA A 34 17.02 12.22 11.58
CA ALA A 34 18.08 11.80 10.68
C ALA A 34 18.41 12.88 9.63
N GLN A 35 17.40 13.55 9.06
CA GLN A 35 17.59 14.68 8.14
C GLN A 35 18.31 15.84 8.81
N ILE A 36 17.93 16.19 10.04
CA ILE A 36 18.57 17.26 10.83
C ILE A 36 20.03 16.90 11.12
N ILE A 37 20.34 15.67 11.51
CA ILE A 37 21.71 15.21 11.77
C ILE A 37 22.58 15.34 10.51
N ILE A 38 22.08 14.84 9.37
CA ILE A 38 22.79 14.91 8.09
C ILE A 38 22.98 16.37 7.67
N GLY A 39 21.92 17.17 7.73
CA GLY A 39 21.94 18.59 7.33
C GLY A 39 22.86 19.44 8.20
N THR A 40 22.79 19.27 9.52
CA THR A 40 23.65 19.99 10.47
C THR A 40 25.11 19.62 10.25
N ASN A 41 25.40 18.33 10.10
CA ASN A 41 26.75 17.88 9.80
C ASN A 41 27.27 18.45 8.48
N TRP A 42 26.42 18.51 7.45
CA TRP A 42 26.76 19.10 6.16
C TRP A 42 27.13 20.59 6.28
N VAL A 43 26.37 21.35 7.08
CA VAL A 43 26.64 22.78 7.35
C VAL A 43 27.97 22.95 8.09
N LEU A 44 28.21 22.15 9.13
CA LEU A 44 29.41 22.23 9.98
C LEU A 44 30.69 21.78 9.27
N GLU A 45 30.60 20.83 8.34
CA GLU A 45 31.75 20.34 7.55
C GLU A 45 32.28 21.42 6.58
N GLY A 46 31.45 22.38 6.17
CA GLY A 46 31.85 23.49 5.30
C GLY A 46 32.15 23.04 3.86
N GLN A 47 33.19 23.62 3.25
CA GLN A 47 33.64 23.32 1.87
C GLN A 47 32.53 23.43 0.81
N TYR A 48 31.65 24.43 0.96
CA TYR A 48 30.42 24.54 0.16
C TYR A 48 30.66 24.57 -1.35
N LYS A 49 31.74 25.20 -1.81
CA LYS A 49 32.09 25.27 -3.24
C LYS A 49 32.28 23.87 -3.86
N GLU A 50 33.05 23.01 -3.19
CA GLU A 50 33.29 21.64 -3.66
C GLU A 50 32.02 20.78 -3.56
N LYS A 51 31.24 20.94 -2.49
CA LYS A 51 29.97 20.23 -2.31
C LYS A 51 28.95 20.56 -3.41
N ILE A 52 28.81 21.84 -3.75
CA ILE A 52 27.93 22.30 -4.84
C ILE A 52 28.45 21.78 -6.19
N LYS A 53 29.77 21.84 -6.42
CA LYS A 53 30.38 21.29 -7.65
C LYS A 53 30.09 19.80 -7.81
N ARG A 54 30.18 19.01 -6.73
CA ARG A 54 29.82 17.58 -6.74
C ARG A 54 28.35 17.33 -7.04
N PHE A 55 27.44 18.12 -6.46
CA PHE A 55 26.01 18.03 -6.75
C PHE A 55 25.71 18.31 -8.22
N ILE A 56 26.25 19.40 -8.77
CA ILE A 56 26.04 19.79 -10.17
C ILE A 56 26.63 18.75 -11.15
N ALA A 57 27.73 18.09 -10.77
CA ALA A 57 28.30 17.01 -11.58
C ALA A 57 27.39 15.75 -11.61
N ASN A 58 26.49 15.58 -10.64
CA ASN A 58 25.62 14.42 -10.55
C ASN A 58 24.32 14.64 -11.34
N LYS A 59 24.33 14.30 -12.64
CA LYS A 59 23.16 14.44 -13.52
C LYS A 59 21.89 13.77 -12.99
N PRO A 60 21.93 12.51 -12.45
CA PRO A 60 20.73 11.91 -11.86
C PRO A 60 20.13 12.73 -10.72
N ALA A 61 20.95 13.24 -9.81
CA ALA A 61 20.48 14.07 -8.70
C ALA A 61 19.89 15.40 -9.18
N LEU A 62 20.47 16.01 -10.21
CA LEU A 62 19.93 17.23 -10.83
C LEU A 62 18.57 17.00 -11.46
N ILE A 63 18.41 15.93 -12.26
CA ILE A 63 17.12 15.59 -12.89
C ILE A 63 16.06 15.36 -11.81
N PHE A 64 16.37 14.57 -10.80
CA PHE A 64 15.42 14.29 -9.72
C PHE A 64 15.06 15.55 -8.93
N THR A 65 16.04 16.40 -8.64
CA THR A 65 15.84 17.69 -7.97
C THR A 65 15.04 18.67 -8.83
N SER A 66 15.19 18.63 -10.16
CA SER A 66 14.48 19.54 -11.06
C SER A 66 12.95 19.39 -10.97
N MET A 67 12.46 18.22 -10.56
CA MET A 67 11.05 18.00 -10.27
C MET A 67 10.54 18.92 -9.15
N PHE A 68 11.35 19.17 -8.11
CA PHE A 68 11.03 20.17 -7.10
C PHE A 68 11.07 21.60 -7.67
N GLY A 69 11.98 21.87 -8.62
CA GLY A 69 12.02 23.13 -9.36
C GLY A 69 10.73 23.45 -10.11
N LEU A 70 10.04 22.43 -10.66
CA LEU A 70 8.73 22.63 -11.29
C LEU A 70 7.68 23.14 -10.30
N HIS A 71 7.71 22.68 -9.05
CA HIS A 71 6.82 23.21 -8.00
C HIS A 71 7.13 24.67 -7.67
N LEU A 72 8.40 25.07 -7.69
CA LEU A 72 8.80 26.47 -7.50
C LEU A 72 8.31 27.36 -8.66
N LEU A 73 8.37 26.88 -9.90
CA LEU A 73 7.81 27.60 -11.05
C LEU A 73 6.30 27.74 -10.95
N GLY A 74 5.61 26.72 -10.42
CA GLY A 74 4.17 26.77 -10.16
C GLY A 74 3.75 27.89 -9.20
N LEU A 75 4.64 28.36 -8.31
CA LEU A 75 4.36 29.48 -7.41
C LEU A 75 4.12 30.79 -8.14
N LEU A 76 4.64 30.95 -9.36
CA LEU A 76 4.38 32.15 -10.18
C LEU A 76 2.91 32.29 -10.56
N HIS A 77 2.12 31.22 -10.48
CA HIS A 77 0.71 31.17 -10.82
C HIS A 77 -0.21 30.88 -9.62
N THR A 78 0.33 30.85 -8.39
CA THR A 78 -0.51 30.52 -7.22
C THR A 78 -1.29 31.73 -6.71
N ALA A 79 -2.57 31.52 -6.41
CA ALA A 79 -3.41 32.48 -5.68
C ALA A 79 -3.45 32.17 -4.17
N ASN A 80 -3.19 30.92 -3.77
CA ASN A 80 -3.26 30.47 -2.39
C ASN A 80 -1.85 30.15 -1.86
N TRP A 81 -1.28 31.11 -1.12
CA TRP A 81 0.07 31.00 -0.56
C TRP A 81 0.14 30.06 0.64
N GLU A 82 -0.95 29.91 1.39
CA GLU A 82 -1.00 29.00 2.54
C GLU A 82 -0.90 27.54 2.07
N TYR A 83 -1.71 27.18 1.07
CA TYR A 83 -1.63 25.86 0.44
C TYR A 83 -0.27 25.64 -0.22
N ALA A 84 0.27 26.63 -0.93
CA ALA A 84 1.57 26.52 -1.56
C ALA A 84 2.71 26.28 -0.55
N ALA A 85 2.70 26.97 0.60
CA ALA A 85 3.69 26.77 1.65
C ALA A 85 3.60 25.37 2.26
N TRP A 86 2.38 24.89 2.52
CA TRP A 86 2.14 23.53 3.00
C TRP A 86 2.61 22.48 1.99
N ASP A 87 2.33 22.68 0.69
CA ASP A 87 2.72 21.76 -0.37
C ASP A 87 4.24 21.68 -0.54
N LEU A 88 4.91 22.84 -0.60
CA LEU A 88 6.36 22.91 -0.67
C LEU A 88 7.00 22.21 0.53
N ARG A 89 6.55 22.49 1.75
CA ARG A 89 7.08 21.85 2.98
C ARG A 89 7.06 20.33 2.89
N ASN A 90 5.98 19.75 2.38
CA ASN A 90 5.86 18.30 2.22
C ASN A 90 6.76 17.74 1.11
N LYS A 91 7.14 18.57 0.13
CA LYS A 91 8.00 18.20 -1.00
C LYS A 91 9.47 18.61 -0.85
N VAL A 92 9.81 19.43 0.15
CA VAL A 92 11.21 19.81 0.45
C VAL A 92 12.15 18.60 0.51
N PRO A 93 11.79 17.44 1.10
CA PRO A 93 12.66 16.27 1.11
C PRO A 93 13.08 15.77 -0.28
N LEU A 94 12.25 16.02 -1.32
CA LEU A 94 12.56 15.69 -2.72
C LEU A 94 13.80 16.44 -3.23
N PHE A 95 14.08 17.63 -2.69
CA PHE A 95 15.29 18.38 -2.96
C PHE A 95 16.39 18.05 -1.95
N VAL A 96 16.06 18.14 -0.65
CA VAL A 96 17.05 18.12 0.43
C VAL A 96 17.80 16.79 0.48
N LEU A 97 17.13 15.65 0.32
CA LEU A 97 17.78 14.34 0.41
C LEU A 97 18.76 14.09 -0.74
N PRO A 98 18.37 14.21 -2.03
CA PRO A 98 19.32 14.08 -3.14
C PRO A 98 20.48 15.08 -3.04
N PHE A 99 20.18 16.33 -2.66
CA PHE A 99 21.19 17.37 -2.50
C PHE A 99 22.20 16.99 -1.43
N LEU A 100 21.77 16.68 -0.21
CA LEU A 100 22.66 16.35 0.90
C LEU A 100 23.47 15.08 0.61
N ILE A 101 22.86 14.04 0.04
CA ILE A 101 23.54 12.76 -0.20
C ILE A 101 24.61 12.88 -1.29
N THR A 102 24.31 13.57 -2.39
CA THR A 102 25.23 13.63 -3.56
C THR A 102 26.25 14.76 -3.50
N SER A 103 25.99 15.80 -2.73
CA SER A 103 26.98 16.86 -2.44
C SER A 103 28.01 16.45 -1.37
N SER A 104 27.66 15.47 -0.53
CA SER A 104 28.55 14.88 0.47
C SER A 104 29.63 14.00 -0.17
N ASN A 105 30.58 13.52 0.64
CA ASN A 105 31.65 12.66 0.13
C ASN A 105 31.07 11.35 -0.45
N PRO A 106 31.55 10.88 -1.62
CA PRO A 106 31.06 9.66 -2.24
C PRO A 106 31.14 8.46 -1.29
N LEU A 107 30.05 7.70 -1.22
CA LEU A 107 29.99 6.49 -0.41
C LEU A 107 30.65 5.33 -1.16
N SER A 108 31.48 4.55 -0.46
CA SER A 108 32.00 3.31 -1.02
C SER A 108 30.87 2.28 -1.18
N ARG A 109 31.02 1.36 -2.12
CA ARG A 109 30.02 0.32 -2.38
C ARG A 109 29.66 -0.47 -1.12
N LYS A 110 30.66 -0.84 -0.31
CA LYS A 110 30.49 -1.56 0.96
C LYS A 110 29.59 -0.82 1.94
N ILE A 111 29.68 0.51 1.99
CA ILE A 111 28.86 1.33 2.88
C ILE A 111 27.42 1.40 2.37
N VAL A 112 27.23 1.61 1.06
CA VAL A 112 25.90 1.58 0.44
C VAL A 112 25.20 0.26 0.73
N ASP A 113 25.90 -0.86 0.51
CA ASP A 113 25.37 -2.20 0.79
C ASP A 113 24.98 -2.36 2.27
N LYS A 114 25.74 -1.77 3.20
CA LYS A 114 25.43 -1.79 4.64
C LYS A 114 24.18 -0.96 4.96
N VAL A 115 24.02 0.22 4.36
CA VAL A 115 22.83 1.08 4.54
C VAL A 115 21.59 0.34 4.05
N PHE A 116 21.63 -0.25 2.85
CA PHE A 116 20.51 -1.04 2.31
C PHE A 116 20.23 -2.31 3.12
N SER A 117 21.26 -2.94 3.70
CA SER A 117 21.07 -4.08 4.59
C SER A 117 20.34 -3.68 5.88
N VAL A 118 20.73 -2.55 6.49
CA VAL A 118 20.04 -2.01 7.68
C VAL A 118 18.59 -1.63 7.34
N PHE A 119 18.38 -0.97 6.21
CA PHE A 119 17.03 -0.67 5.69
C PHE A 119 16.19 -1.93 5.54
N SER A 120 16.73 -2.98 4.90
CA SER A 120 16.01 -4.23 4.65
C SER A 120 15.67 -4.96 5.94
N ILE A 121 16.57 -4.96 6.94
CA ILE A 121 16.32 -5.50 8.27
C ILE A 121 15.22 -4.69 8.97
N SER A 122 15.25 -3.37 8.88
CA SER A 122 14.19 -2.52 9.45
C SER A 122 12.83 -2.79 8.82
N ILE A 123 12.78 -3.01 7.50
CA ILE A 123 11.56 -3.41 6.80
C ILE A 123 11.07 -4.77 7.31
N LEU A 124 11.96 -5.76 7.41
CA LEU A 124 11.61 -7.08 7.94
C LEU A 124 10.98 -6.97 9.33
N ILE A 125 11.63 -6.26 10.25
CA ILE A 125 11.11 -6.05 11.61
C ILE A 125 9.75 -5.34 11.58
N ALA A 126 9.61 -4.26 10.79
CA ALA A 126 8.34 -3.55 10.66
C ALA A 126 7.22 -4.45 10.12
N THR A 127 7.50 -5.28 9.10
CA THR A 127 6.52 -6.22 8.54
C THR A 127 6.11 -7.31 9.53
N ILE A 128 7.04 -7.78 10.37
CA ILE A 128 6.73 -8.76 11.43
C ILE A 128 5.83 -8.13 12.49
N ILE A 129 6.14 -6.91 12.94
CA ILE A 129 5.31 -6.19 13.92
C ILE A 129 3.90 -5.96 13.36
N CYS A 130 3.80 -5.49 12.12
CA CYS A 130 2.52 -5.29 11.45
C CYS A 130 1.76 -6.60 11.24
N ALA A 131 2.42 -7.69 10.85
CA ALA A 131 1.77 -8.99 10.73
C ALA A 131 1.25 -9.52 12.07
N GLY A 132 1.91 -9.16 13.18
CA GLY A 132 1.44 -9.45 14.53
C GLY A 132 0.06 -8.86 14.83
N GLU A 133 -0.36 -7.80 14.14
CA GLU A 133 -1.68 -7.18 14.29
C GLU A 133 -2.82 -8.09 13.80
N LEU A 134 -2.51 -8.99 12.86
CA LEU A 134 -3.47 -10.00 12.39
C LEU A 134 -3.64 -11.16 13.37
N THR A 135 -2.81 -11.22 14.41
CA THR A 135 -2.81 -12.28 15.40
C THR A 135 -3.18 -11.72 16.78
N PRO A 136 -3.66 -12.57 17.71
CA PRO A 136 -3.93 -12.12 19.09
C PRO A 136 -2.69 -11.60 19.83
N ILE A 137 -1.48 -11.80 19.28
CA ILE A 137 -0.20 -11.47 19.91
C ILE A 137 -0.09 -9.97 20.19
N ASN A 138 -0.41 -9.10 19.24
CA ASN A 138 -0.26 -7.66 19.47
C ASN A 138 -1.30 -7.14 20.47
N ASN A 139 -2.53 -7.67 20.47
CA ASN A 139 -3.52 -7.35 21.49
C ASN A 139 -3.13 -7.88 22.88
N TRP A 140 -2.44 -9.03 22.96
CA TRP A 140 -1.85 -9.53 24.19
C TRP A 140 -0.73 -8.59 24.72
N VAL A 141 0.17 -8.14 23.85
CA VAL A 141 1.23 -7.17 24.23
C VAL A 141 0.62 -5.83 24.66
N ARG A 142 -0.41 -5.34 23.96
CA ARG A 142 -1.14 -4.12 24.35
C ARG A 142 -1.77 -4.23 25.72
N ASN A 143 -2.45 -5.34 26.00
CA ASN A 143 -3.04 -5.61 27.31
C ASN A 143 -1.97 -5.63 28.42
N MET A 144 -0.81 -6.24 28.16
CA MET A 144 0.32 -6.21 29.08
C MET A 144 0.85 -4.79 29.36
N LEU A 145 0.68 -3.86 28.42
CA LEU A 145 1.12 -2.46 28.50
C LEU A 145 0.00 -1.48 28.84
N ASP A 146 -1.16 -1.97 29.31
CA ASP A 146 -2.37 -1.17 29.59
C ASP A 146 -2.85 -0.31 28.42
N TYR A 147 -2.66 -0.78 27.18
CA TYR A 147 -3.11 -0.14 25.95
C TYR A 147 -4.39 -0.80 25.43
N PRO A 148 -5.36 -0.02 24.89
CA PRO A 148 -6.61 -0.58 24.38
C PRO A 148 -6.37 -1.52 23.19
N PRO A 149 -7.12 -2.64 23.09
CA PRO A 149 -7.07 -3.51 21.93
C PRO A 149 -7.56 -2.79 20.69
N THR A 150 -7.02 -3.16 19.53
CA THR A 150 -7.44 -2.64 18.23
C THR A 150 -8.02 -3.78 17.40
N GLU A 151 -9.23 -3.58 16.87
CA GLU A 151 -9.82 -4.47 15.88
C GLU A 151 -9.55 -3.91 14.48
N ILE A 152 -8.85 -4.69 13.65
CA ILE A 152 -8.57 -4.30 12.27
C ILE A 152 -9.71 -4.82 11.39
N MET A 153 -10.56 -3.90 10.93
CA MET A 153 -11.68 -4.21 10.03
C MET A 153 -11.28 -4.20 8.54
N ASP A 154 -10.13 -3.59 8.19
CA ASP A 154 -9.62 -3.49 6.82
C ASP A 154 -8.14 -3.89 6.79
N ALA A 155 -7.78 -4.85 5.94
CA ALA A 155 -6.41 -5.33 5.76
C ALA A 155 -5.42 -4.19 5.40
N ARG A 156 -5.90 -3.09 4.80
CA ARG A 156 -5.07 -1.92 4.49
C ARG A 156 -4.62 -1.15 5.71
N ASN A 157 -5.28 -1.34 6.86
CA ASN A 157 -4.94 -0.71 8.13
C ASN A 157 -3.91 -1.50 8.94
N ILE A 158 -3.41 -2.64 8.42
CA ILE A 158 -2.31 -3.41 9.03
C ILE A 158 -1.02 -2.57 9.12
N SER A 159 -0.81 -1.63 8.20
CA SER A 159 0.37 -0.76 8.19
C SER A 159 0.26 0.38 9.22
N HIS A 160 0.66 0.09 10.47
CA HIS A 160 0.55 1.04 11.58
C HIS A 160 1.48 2.27 11.47
N PHE A 161 2.73 2.07 11.04
CA PHE A 161 3.76 3.11 11.11
C PHE A 161 3.68 4.16 10.00
N ILE A 162 3.28 3.75 8.80
CA ILE A 162 3.23 4.57 7.61
C ILE A 162 2.13 4.07 6.69
N SER A 163 1.61 4.92 5.81
CA SER A 163 0.58 4.54 4.83
C SER A 163 0.98 3.28 4.03
N HIS A 164 0.03 2.36 3.84
CA HIS A 164 0.22 1.09 3.13
C HIS A 164 0.92 1.25 1.76
N ILE A 165 0.61 2.31 0.99
CA ILE A 165 1.24 2.59 -0.31
C ILE A 165 2.75 2.84 -0.16
N ARG A 166 3.14 3.76 0.74
CA ARG A 166 4.55 4.06 0.99
C ARG A 166 5.29 2.84 1.52
N PHE A 167 4.64 2.08 2.41
CA PHE A 167 5.24 0.88 2.97
C PHE A 167 5.48 -0.19 1.90
N ALA A 168 4.51 -0.42 1.01
CA ALA A 168 4.64 -1.33 -0.12
C ALA A 168 5.79 -0.94 -1.05
N LEU A 169 5.97 0.35 -1.36
CA LEU A 169 7.11 0.81 -2.16
C LEU A 169 8.45 0.56 -1.47
N MET A 170 8.53 0.75 -0.15
CA MET A 170 9.73 0.46 0.64
C MET A 170 10.04 -1.04 0.68
N ILE A 171 9.01 -1.89 0.78
CA ILE A 171 9.12 -3.34 0.67
C ILE A 171 9.65 -3.72 -0.73
N CYS A 172 9.12 -3.12 -1.79
CA CYS A 172 9.59 -3.36 -3.16
C CYS A 172 11.06 -2.96 -3.35
N LEU A 173 11.48 -1.84 -2.75
CA LEU A 173 12.89 -1.41 -2.78
C LEU A 173 13.80 -2.41 -2.04
N SER A 174 13.37 -2.86 -0.86
CA SER A 174 14.07 -3.90 -0.08
C SER A 174 14.16 -5.21 -0.87
N PHE A 175 13.05 -5.67 -1.44
CA PHE A 175 13.00 -6.86 -2.29
C PHE A 175 13.94 -6.75 -3.49
N SER A 176 13.93 -5.62 -4.21
CA SER A 176 14.81 -5.38 -5.35
C SER A 176 16.29 -5.43 -4.95
N TRP A 177 16.63 -4.88 -3.78
CA TRP A 177 17.97 -4.97 -3.22
C TRP A 177 18.35 -6.42 -2.87
N LEU A 178 17.46 -7.19 -2.23
CA LEU A 178 17.70 -8.60 -1.90
C LEU A 178 17.91 -9.44 -3.18
N MET A 179 17.12 -9.20 -4.22
CA MET A 179 17.29 -9.84 -5.54
C MET A 179 18.63 -9.49 -6.17
N PHE A 180 19.02 -8.21 -6.14
CA PHE A 180 20.33 -7.78 -6.62
C PHE A 180 21.47 -8.48 -5.87
N GLN A 181 21.36 -8.65 -4.55
CA GLN A 181 22.36 -9.36 -3.76
C GLN A 181 22.44 -10.84 -4.12
N LEU A 182 21.33 -11.50 -4.45
CA LEU A 182 21.31 -12.89 -4.89
C LEU A 182 22.10 -13.15 -6.19
N LEU A 183 22.28 -12.13 -7.03
CA LEU A 183 23.08 -12.22 -8.25
C LEU A 183 24.60 -12.27 -7.98
N GLN A 184 25.04 -12.01 -6.74
CA GLN A 184 26.47 -12.04 -6.40
C GLN A 184 26.99 -13.48 -6.32
N THR A 185 28.10 -13.76 -7.01
CA THR A 185 28.63 -15.12 -7.23
C THR A 185 29.25 -15.76 -5.97
N GLN A 186 29.68 -14.98 -4.98
CA GLN A 186 30.41 -15.46 -3.80
C GLN A 186 29.57 -15.56 -2.50
N LEU A 187 28.26 -15.80 -2.61
CA LEU A 187 27.39 -15.93 -1.44
C LEU A 187 27.50 -17.31 -0.78
N SER A 188 27.60 -17.35 0.56
CA SER A 188 27.45 -18.59 1.33
C SER A 188 26.02 -19.12 1.22
N LEU A 189 25.85 -20.45 1.30
CA LEU A 189 24.54 -21.12 1.20
C LEU A 189 23.55 -20.57 2.24
N VAL A 190 23.99 -20.41 3.50
CA VAL A 190 23.16 -19.87 4.59
C VAL A 190 22.66 -18.47 4.26
N ARG A 191 23.53 -17.59 3.75
CA ARG A 191 23.16 -16.22 3.39
C ARG A 191 22.19 -16.23 2.21
N ARG A 192 22.39 -17.10 1.22
CA ARG A 192 21.47 -17.25 0.07
C ARG A 192 20.08 -17.71 0.53
N ILE A 193 20.00 -18.71 1.40
CA ILE A 193 18.73 -19.19 1.96
C ILE A 193 18.04 -18.07 2.75
N ALA A 194 18.77 -17.34 3.61
CA ALA A 194 18.21 -16.23 4.37
C ALA A 194 17.64 -15.13 3.47
N LEU A 195 18.34 -14.72 2.40
CA LEU A 195 17.85 -13.72 1.45
C LEU A 195 16.58 -14.18 0.74
N ILE A 196 16.50 -15.45 0.32
CA ILE A 196 15.31 -16.03 -0.30
C ILE A 196 14.14 -16.06 0.68
N ALA A 197 14.35 -16.54 1.91
CA ALA A 197 13.32 -16.61 2.94
C ALA A 197 12.75 -15.23 3.27
N ILE A 198 13.61 -14.22 3.46
CA ILE A 198 13.17 -12.83 3.68
C ILE A 198 12.39 -12.32 2.47
N SER A 199 12.85 -12.61 1.25
CA SER A 199 12.15 -12.16 0.04
C SER A 199 10.75 -12.78 -0.06
N ILE A 200 10.61 -14.08 0.22
CA ILE A 200 9.30 -14.75 0.25
C ILE A 200 8.40 -14.11 1.31
N TRP A 201 8.91 -13.87 2.52
CA TRP A 201 8.15 -13.20 3.57
C TRP A 201 7.65 -11.81 3.14
N LEU A 202 8.49 -11.01 2.47
CA LEU A 202 8.09 -9.71 1.96
C LEU A 202 6.99 -9.79 0.90
N VAL A 203 7.01 -10.82 0.04
CA VAL A 203 5.92 -11.07 -0.92
C VAL A 203 4.64 -11.47 -0.21
N VAL A 204 4.70 -12.40 0.75
CA VAL A 204 3.55 -12.79 1.57
C VAL A 204 2.95 -11.58 2.27
N PHE A 205 3.76 -10.71 2.84
CA PHE A 205 3.28 -9.51 3.51
C PHE A 205 2.60 -8.50 2.54
N LEU A 206 3.04 -8.41 1.28
CA LEU A 206 2.34 -7.61 0.28
C LEU A 206 0.95 -8.18 -0.08
N PHE A 207 0.80 -9.49 -0.06
CA PHE A 207 -0.52 -10.14 -0.19
C PHE A 207 -1.40 -9.83 1.03
N LEU A 208 -0.85 -9.95 2.25
CA LEU A 208 -1.59 -9.63 3.48
C LEU A 208 -2.12 -8.20 3.53
N MET A 209 -1.38 -7.23 2.96
CA MET A 209 -1.82 -5.84 2.85
C MET A 209 -2.64 -5.54 1.57
N GLU A 210 -2.98 -6.54 0.77
CA GLU A 210 -3.71 -6.40 -0.51
C GLU A 210 -3.08 -5.36 -1.47
N SER A 211 -1.75 -5.27 -1.50
CA SER A 211 -1.06 -4.21 -2.25
C SER A 211 -0.83 -4.58 -3.72
N VAL A 212 -1.82 -4.36 -4.58
CA VAL A 212 -1.75 -4.65 -6.03
C VAL A 212 -0.54 -3.99 -6.70
N THR A 213 -0.27 -2.71 -6.37
CA THR A 213 0.87 -1.99 -6.94
C THR A 213 2.20 -2.61 -6.50
N GLY A 214 2.32 -2.98 -5.23
CA GLY A 214 3.53 -3.62 -4.71
C GLY A 214 3.77 -4.99 -5.34
N LEU A 215 2.73 -5.80 -5.45
CA LEU A 215 2.77 -7.11 -6.12
C LEU A 215 3.22 -6.97 -7.58
N THR A 216 2.70 -5.98 -8.30
CA THR A 216 3.08 -5.71 -9.70
C THR A 216 4.58 -5.44 -9.83
N ILE A 217 5.14 -4.60 -8.95
CA ILE A 217 6.57 -4.27 -8.97
C ILE A 217 7.42 -5.50 -8.66
N VAL A 218 7.03 -6.28 -7.64
CA VAL A 218 7.72 -7.53 -7.26
C VAL A 218 7.71 -8.53 -8.42
N ILE A 219 6.58 -8.69 -9.11
CA ILE A 219 6.48 -9.57 -10.27
C ILE A 219 7.46 -9.12 -11.36
N VAL A 220 7.46 -7.83 -11.73
CA VAL A 220 8.35 -7.30 -12.78
C VAL A 220 9.82 -7.47 -12.42
N VAL A 221 10.22 -7.11 -11.20
CA VAL A 221 11.62 -7.20 -10.75
C VAL A 221 12.04 -8.66 -10.58
N GLY A 222 11.20 -9.49 -9.98
CA GLY A 222 11.43 -10.92 -9.80
C GLY A 222 11.55 -11.64 -11.14
N PHE A 223 10.64 -11.37 -12.08
CA PHE A 223 10.69 -11.90 -13.43
C PHE A 223 11.96 -11.48 -14.17
N SER A 224 12.34 -10.20 -14.11
CA SER A 224 13.58 -9.69 -14.73
C SER A 224 14.83 -10.37 -14.16
N THR A 225 14.85 -10.59 -12.85
CA THR A 225 15.95 -11.27 -12.15
C THR A 225 16.03 -12.75 -12.52
N LEU A 226 14.88 -13.45 -12.54
CA LEU A 226 14.80 -14.85 -12.97
C LEU A 226 15.23 -15.03 -14.42
N LEU A 227 14.82 -14.13 -15.31
CA LEU A 227 15.23 -14.12 -16.70
C LEU A 227 16.76 -13.99 -16.81
N TYR A 228 17.35 -13.00 -16.13
CA TYR A 228 18.80 -12.81 -16.10
C TYR A 228 19.53 -14.06 -15.59
N LEU A 229 19.09 -14.64 -14.47
CA LEU A 229 19.67 -15.87 -13.91
C LEU A 229 19.55 -17.05 -14.87
N SER A 230 18.41 -17.20 -15.55
CA SER A 230 18.16 -18.29 -16.49
C SER A 230 19.12 -18.27 -17.69
N VAL A 231 19.48 -17.07 -18.16
CA VAL A 231 20.39 -16.88 -19.30
C VAL A 231 21.83 -17.17 -18.90
N GLN A 232 22.24 -16.78 -17.68
CA GLN A 232 23.60 -16.96 -17.19
C GLN A 232 23.89 -18.37 -16.65
N GLN A 233 22.88 -19.23 -16.49
CA GLN A 233 23.03 -20.50 -15.81
C GLN A 233 23.59 -21.61 -16.72
N GLU A 234 24.70 -22.21 -16.30
CA GLU A 234 25.35 -23.32 -17.02
C GLU A 234 24.61 -24.66 -16.85
N SER A 235 23.99 -24.88 -15.69
CA SER A 235 23.21 -26.10 -15.42
C SER A 235 21.89 -26.12 -16.19
N ARG A 236 21.74 -27.09 -17.10
CA ARG A 236 20.53 -27.29 -17.91
C ARG A 236 19.28 -27.51 -17.06
N ILE A 237 19.41 -28.14 -15.89
CA ILE A 237 18.27 -28.40 -14.99
C ILE A 237 17.77 -27.10 -14.37
N ILE A 238 18.67 -26.29 -13.80
CA ILE A 238 18.30 -25.04 -13.13
C ILE A 238 17.78 -24.02 -14.17
N ARG A 239 18.37 -24.00 -15.36
CA ARG A 239 17.87 -23.21 -16.49
C ARG A 239 16.47 -23.66 -16.91
N GLY A 240 16.21 -24.96 -17.00
CA GLY A 240 14.88 -25.51 -17.30
C GLY A 240 13.83 -25.13 -16.26
N ILE A 241 14.15 -25.25 -14.97
CA ILE A 241 13.25 -24.83 -13.87
C ILE A 241 12.97 -23.33 -13.95
N SER A 242 13.99 -22.51 -14.21
CA SER A 242 13.84 -21.06 -14.32
C SER A 242 12.93 -20.68 -15.50
N ILE A 243 13.10 -21.31 -16.65
CA ILE A 243 12.24 -21.10 -17.84
C ILE A 243 10.80 -21.57 -17.57
N LEU A 244 10.62 -22.70 -16.89
CA LEU A 244 9.29 -23.18 -16.48
C LEU A 244 8.58 -22.18 -15.57
N LEU A 245 9.27 -21.65 -14.55
CA LEU A 245 8.72 -20.64 -13.66
C LEU A 245 8.39 -19.33 -14.41
N LEU A 246 9.25 -18.90 -15.34
CA LEU A 246 8.99 -17.74 -16.20
C LEU A 246 7.75 -17.93 -17.08
N ALA A 247 7.45 -19.14 -17.54
CA ALA A 247 6.23 -19.43 -18.29
C ALA A 247 5.00 -19.57 -17.38
N LEU A 248 5.16 -20.19 -16.21
CA LEU A 248 4.05 -20.52 -15.32
C LEU A 248 3.47 -19.30 -14.61
N ILE A 249 4.33 -18.38 -14.13
CA ILE A 249 3.87 -17.20 -13.37
C ILE A 249 2.86 -16.36 -14.19
N PRO A 250 3.16 -15.92 -15.44
CA PRO A 250 2.21 -15.16 -16.24
C PRO A 250 0.92 -15.92 -16.54
N VAL A 251 1.01 -17.24 -16.80
CA VAL A 251 -0.18 -18.06 -17.11
C VAL A 251 -1.10 -18.18 -15.90
N LEU A 252 -0.54 -18.41 -14.70
CA LEU A 252 -1.33 -18.46 -13.46
C LEU A 252 -1.95 -17.10 -13.15
N THR A 253 -1.18 -16.01 -13.27
CA THR A 253 -1.69 -14.65 -13.06
C THR A 253 -2.80 -14.32 -14.06
N TYR A 254 -2.61 -14.63 -15.34
CA TYR A 254 -3.63 -14.42 -16.37
C TYR A 254 -4.90 -15.20 -16.08
N ARG A 255 -4.80 -16.49 -15.74
CA ARG A 255 -5.95 -17.34 -15.42
C ARG A 255 -6.72 -16.81 -14.21
N TYR A 256 -6.02 -16.41 -13.15
CA TYR A 256 -6.64 -15.82 -11.97
C TYR A 256 -7.37 -14.52 -12.31
N MET A 257 -6.71 -13.62 -13.05
CA MET A 257 -7.31 -12.36 -13.50
C MET A 257 -8.51 -12.59 -14.42
N ALA A 258 -8.42 -13.52 -15.36
CA ALA A 258 -9.50 -13.82 -16.31
C ALA A 258 -10.76 -14.31 -15.60
N ASN A 259 -10.62 -15.19 -14.60
CA ASN A 259 -11.74 -15.64 -13.78
C ASN A 259 -12.35 -14.50 -12.96
N MET A 260 -11.52 -13.66 -12.35
CA MET A 260 -11.99 -12.52 -11.57
C MET A 260 -12.73 -11.50 -12.45
N VAL A 261 -12.20 -11.21 -13.64
CA VAL A 261 -12.80 -10.28 -14.60
C VAL A 261 -14.11 -10.83 -15.16
N SER A 262 -14.17 -12.13 -15.51
CA SER A 262 -15.41 -12.73 -16.01
C SER A 262 -16.54 -12.65 -14.99
N ASP A 263 -16.22 -12.78 -13.70
CA ASP A 263 -17.22 -12.73 -12.64
C ASP A 263 -17.63 -11.29 -12.28
N PHE A 264 -16.75 -10.31 -12.52
CA PHE A 264 -17.02 -8.90 -12.22
C PHE A 264 -17.79 -8.17 -13.33
N TYR A 265 -17.47 -8.46 -14.61
CA TYR A 265 -18.06 -7.78 -15.77
C TYR A 265 -19.28 -8.48 -16.38
N LYS A 266 -19.70 -9.63 -15.83
CA LYS A 266 -20.94 -10.26 -16.25
C LYS A 266 -22.13 -9.48 -15.68
N VAL A 267 -22.53 -8.43 -16.39
CA VAL A 267 -23.74 -7.66 -16.09
C VAL A 267 -24.94 -8.59 -16.33
N LYS A 268 -25.76 -8.79 -15.29
CA LYS A 268 -26.95 -9.66 -15.37
C LYS A 268 -28.14 -8.96 -16.02
N GLU A 269 -28.11 -7.63 -16.06
CA GLU A 269 -29.20 -6.79 -16.52
C GLU A 269 -28.92 -6.26 -17.93
N GLU A 270 -29.62 -6.83 -18.93
CA GLU A 270 -29.33 -6.57 -20.34
C GLU A 270 -30.18 -5.45 -20.95
N ASN A 271 -31.36 -5.13 -20.40
CA ASN A 271 -32.29 -4.14 -20.99
C ASN A 271 -32.91 -3.18 -19.97
N VAL A 272 -32.69 -1.88 -20.19
CA VAL A 272 -33.28 -0.77 -19.41
C VAL A 272 -34.79 -0.64 -19.62
N ALA A 273 -35.30 -1.07 -20.78
CA ALA A 273 -36.71 -0.95 -21.13
C ALA A 273 -37.63 -1.84 -20.28
N ASP A 274 -37.09 -2.90 -19.68
CA ASP A 274 -37.85 -3.91 -18.94
C ASP A 274 -37.88 -3.64 -17.42
N LEU A 275 -37.37 -2.48 -16.98
CA LEU A 275 -37.32 -2.12 -15.58
C LEU A 275 -38.73 -1.94 -14.99
N PRO A 276 -39.08 -2.65 -13.90
CA PRO A 276 -40.36 -2.48 -13.22
C PRO A 276 -40.44 -1.05 -12.66
N LYS A 277 -41.59 -0.41 -12.90
CA LYS A 277 -41.86 0.96 -12.41
C LYS A 277 -42.33 0.98 -10.97
N TYR A 278 -42.96 -0.09 -10.50
CA TYR A 278 -43.60 -0.16 -9.19
C TYR A 278 -43.10 -1.36 -8.38
N THR A 279 -43.01 -1.19 -7.06
CA THR A 279 -42.79 -2.25 -6.07
C THR A 279 -44.03 -3.16 -5.96
N ALA A 280 -43.89 -4.29 -5.27
CA ALA A 280 -45.03 -5.16 -4.93
C ALA A 280 -46.11 -4.43 -4.11
N SER A 281 -45.72 -3.40 -3.34
CA SER A 281 -46.63 -2.56 -2.55
C SER A 281 -47.22 -1.38 -3.35
N GLY A 282 -46.87 -1.23 -4.63
CA GLY A 282 -47.38 -0.20 -5.53
C GLY A 282 -46.64 1.14 -5.47
N MET A 283 -45.49 1.23 -4.79
CA MET A 283 -44.66 2.44 -4.72
C MET A 283 -43.75 2.56 -5.94
N LEU A 284 -43.33 3.77 -6.31
CA LEU A 284 -42.46 3.97 -7.48
C LEU A 284 -41.01 3.57 -7.15
N TYR A 285 -40.38 2.78 -8.03
CA TYR A 285 -38.94 2.58 -7.98
C TYR A 285 -38.18 3.78 -8.54
N PHE A 286 -37.10 4.15 -7.87
CA PHE A 286 -36.03 4.96 -8.40
C PHE A 286 -35.00 4.09 -9.11
N HIS A 287 -34.61 4.52 -10.31
CA HIS A 287 -33.58 3.91 -11.14
C HIS A 287 -32.66 5.01 -11.67
N ASP A 288 -31.42 5.07 -11.16
CA ASP A 288 -30.38 5.91 -11.73
C ASP A 288 -29.71 5.18 -12.89
N LEU A 289 -30.01 5.63 -14.11
CA LEU A 289 -29.50 5.01 -15.34
C LEU A 289 -28.11 5.53 -15.74
N ASP A 290 -27.71 6.69 -15.22
CA ASP A 290 -26.40 7.29 -15.48
C ASP A 290 -25.33 6.66 -14.58
N ASN A 291 -25.73 6.15 -13.42
CA ASN A 291 -24.83 5.51 -12.48
C ASN A 291 -24.53 4.05 -12.83
N GLN A 292 -23.29 3.80 -13.25
CA GLN A 292 -22.81 2.47 -13.66
C GLN A 292 -22.15 1.68 -12.52
N GLN A 293 -22.36 2.06 -11.26
CA GLN A 293 -21.83 1.31 -10.12
C GLN A 293 -22.47 -0.08 -10.06
N LEU A 294 -21.63 -1.11 -10.02
CA LEU A 294 -22.03 -2.52 -9.99
C LEU A 294 -21.58 -3.20 -8.68
N GLU A 295 -22.38 -4.14 -8.20
CA GLU A 295 -21.99 -5.14 -7.20
C GLU A 295 -22.39 -6.53 -7.72
N ASN A 296 -21.40 -7.42 -7.88
CA ASN A 296 -21.60 -8.80 -8.37
C ASN A 296 -22.43 -8.90 -9.68
N GLY A 297 -22.28 -7.92 -10.57
CA GLY A 297 -22.97 -7.87 -11.87
C GLY A 297 -24.36 -7.21 -11.85
N ASN A 298 -24.79 -6.64 -10.73
CA ASN A 298 -26.06 -5.91 -10.60
C ASN A 298 -25.83 -4.41 -10.34
N TYR A 299 -26.69 -3.53 -10.84
CA TYR A 299 -26.56 -2.08 -10.64
C TYR A 299 -27.01 -1.65 -9.23
N VAL A 300 -26.16 -0.87 -8.55
CA VAL A 300 -26.41 -0.43 -7.18
C VAL A 300 -27.59 0.53 -7.09
N TRP A 301 -27.77 1.41 -8.07
CA TRP A 301 -28.78 2.47 -8.01
C TRP A 301 -30.06 2.18 -8.78
N ARG A 302 -30.34 0.90 -9.04
CA ARG A 302 -31.59 0.42 -9.64
C ARG A 302 -32.46 -0.28 -8.60
N TYR A 303 -33.77 -0.29 -8.83
CA TYR A 303 -34.77 -0.93 -7.97
C TYR A 303 -34.75 -0.37 -6.53
N VAL A 304 -34.63 0.96 -6.40
CA VAL A 304 -34.56 1.61 -5.09
C VAL A 304 -35.90 2.20 -4.71
N CYS A 305 -36.44 1.84 -3.54
CA CYS A 305 -37.64 2.46 -2.99
C CYS A 305 -37.36 2.98 -1.57
N HIS A 306 -36.93 4.23 -1.45
CA HIS A 306 -36.61 4.86 -0.16
C HIS A 306 -37.80 4.84 0.82
N LEU A 307 -39.01 5.04 0.30
CA LEU A 307 -40.23 5.10 1.10
C LEU A 307 -40.56 3.77 1.80
N GLU A 308 -40.08 2.64 1.27
CA GLU A 308 -40.25 1.32 1.87
C GLU A 308 -39.03 0.88 2.68
N ILE A 309 -37.82 1.08 2.14
CA ILE A 309 -36.61 0.53 2.75
C ILE A 309 -36.21 1.23 4.06
N GLU A 310 -36.40 2.55 4.16
CA GLU A 310 -36.04 3.34 5.35
C GLU A 310 -36.82 2.86 6.60
N PRO A 311 -38.17 2.84 6.59
CA PRO A 311 -38.93 2.38 7.77
C PRO A 311 -38.74 0.90 8.07
N GLU A 312 -38.49 0.04 7.08
CA GLU A 312 -38.24 -1.39 7.33
C GLU A 312 -36.85 -1.65 7.94
N TRP A 313 -35.85 -0.85 7.55
CA TRP A 313 -34.52 -0.92 8.17
C TRP A 313 -34.57 -0.55 9.66
N GLU A 314 -35.29 0.52 10.01
CA GLU A 314 -35.44 0.98 11.39
C GLU A 314 -36.16 -0.02 12.30
N LYS A 315 -36.93 -0.96 11.74
CA LYS A 315 -37.53 -2.06 12.51
C LYS A 315 -36.55 -3.16 12.87
N ARG A 316 -35.46 -3.30 12.09
CA ARG A 316 -34.53 -4.43 12.20
C ARG A 316 -33.15 -4.06 12.74
N SER A 317 -32.74 -2.81 12.62
CA SER A 317 -31.45 -2.32 13.09
C SER A 317 -31.62 -1.21 14.13
N ALA A 318 -30.70 -1.20 15.11
CA ALA A 318 -30.60 -0.10 16.06
C ALA A 318 -29.87 1.13 15.48
N ILE A 319 -29.18 0.98 14.34
CA ILE A 319 -28.48 2.07 13.67
C ILE A 319 -29.47 2.77 12.70
N PRO A 320 -29.69 4.09 12.82
CA PRO A 320 -30.59 4.81 11.93
C PRO A 320 -30.16 4.67 10.46
N PHE A 321 -31.14 4.61 9.55
CA PHE A 321 -30.88 4.45 8.11
C PHE A 321 -29.98 5.56 7.53
N LYS A 322 -30.19 6.80 7.96
CA LYS A 322 -29.35 7.97 7.60
C LYS A 322 -28.14 8.17 8.52
N GLY A 323 -27.88 7.19 9.39
CA GLY A 323 -26.76 7.18 10.32
C GLY A 323 -25.47 6.64 9.70
N LYS A 324 -24.49 6.38 10.57
CA LYS A 324 -23.22 5.74 10.18
C LYS A 324 -23.13 4.33 10.75
N ASP A 325 -22.62 3.41 9.95
CA ASP A 325 -22.23 2.07 10.40
C ASP A 325 -20.99 2.13 11.31
N LYS A 326 -20.59 1.00 11.88
CA LYS A 326 -19.42 0.92 12.78
C LYS A 326 -18.10 1.21 12.07
N ALA A 327 -18.05 1.11 10.74
CA ALA A 327 -16.90 1.52 9.92
C ALA A 327 -16.90 3.02 9.57
N GLY A 328 -17.93 3.77 10.00
CA GLY A 328 -18.06 5.21 9.79
C GLY A 328 -18.63 5.61 8.42
N GLN A 329 -19.13 4.66 7.63
CA GLN A 329 -19.76 4.88 6.33
C GLN A 329 -21.26 5.11 6.53
N PHE A 330 -21.96 5.73 5.57
CA PHE A 330 -23.41 5.89 5.69
C PHE A 330 -24.12 4.57 5.42
N VAL A 331 -25.00 4.16 6.34
CA VAL A 331 -25.69 2.87 6.31
C VAL A 331 -26.47 2.67 5.03
N GLU A 332 -27.17 3.71 4.55
CA GLU A 332 -27.89 3.70 3.27
C GLU A 332 -27.04 3.14 2.12
N TYR A 333 -25.81 3.63 1.94
CA TYR A 333 -24.93 3.18 0.86
C TYR A 333 -24.43 1.75 1.11
N THR A 334 -24.09 1.40 2.35
CA THR A 334 -23.63 0.05 2.72
C THR A 334 -24.75 -0.97 2.46
N LEU A 335 -25.98 -0.67 2.89
CA LEU A 335 -27.15 -1.51 2.71
C LEU A 335 -27.48 -1.70 1.22
N PHE A 336 -27.53 -0.62 0.45
CA PHE A 336 -27.87 -0.71 -0.97
C PHE A 336 -26.87 -1.56 -1.75
N ARG A 337 -25.56 -1.39 -1.47
CA ARG A 337 -24.52 -2.23 -2.06
C ARG A 337 -24.66 -3.69 -1.62
N TYR A 338 -24.95 -3.95 -0.33
CA TYR A 338 -25.10 -5.31 0.19
C TYR A 338 -26.28 -6.04 -0.47
N MET A 339 -27.46 -5.41 -0.49
CA MET A 339 -28.65 -5.95 -1.16
C MET A 339 -28.40 -6.18 -2.65
N THR A 340 -27.73 -5.24 -3.33
CA THR A 340 -27.35 -5.39 -4.74
C THR A 340 -26.44 -6.60 -4.96
N SER A 341 -25.46 -6.80 -4.08
CA SER A 341 -24.51 -7.92 -4.15
C SER A 341 -25.20 -9.28 -4.01
N ARG A 342 -26.33 -9.33 -3.29
CA ARG A 342 -27.25 -10.48 -3.14
C ARG A 342 -28.23 -10.63 -4.31
N GLY A 343 -28.34 -9.64 -5.19
CA GLY A 343 -29.35 -9.58 -6.25
C GLY A 343 -30.75 -9.25 -5.75
N LEU A 344 -30.87 -8.54 -4.63
CA LEU A 344 -32.14 -8.09 -4.05
C LEU A 344 -32.47 -6.67 -4.52
N HIS A 345 -33.77 -6.38 -4.66
CA HIS A 345 -34.28 -5.02 -4.82
C HIS A 345 -34.21 -4.28 -3.49
N LYS A 346 -34.03 -2.94 -3.50
CA LYS A 346 -33.87 -2.13 -2.28
C LYS A 346 -35.24 -1.58 -1.86
N ASP A 347 -36.09 -2.52 -1.47
CA ASP A 347 -37.46 -2.30 -0.99
C ASP A 347 -37.75 -3.18 0.24
N ALA A 348 -38.99 -3.12 0.73
CA ALA A 348 -39.39 -3.88 1.92
C ALA A 348 -39.23 -5.40 1.73
N GLU A 349 -39.60 -5.92 0.56
CA GLU A 349 -39.56 -7.36 0.28
C GLU A 349 -38.11 -7.87 0.20
N GLY A 350 -37.24 -7.13 -0.47
CA GLY A 350 -35.82 -7.42 -0.54
C GLY A 350 -35.18 -7.44 0.84
N LEU A 351 -35.51 -6.48 1.70
CA LEU A 351 -34.96 -6.42 3.06
C LEU A 351 -35.48 -7.55 3.95
N ALA A 352 -36.74 -7.94 3.78
CA ALA A 352 -37.34 -9.06 4.50
C ALA A 352 -36.64 -10.40 4.19
N ARG A 353 -35.99 -10.53 3.03
CA ARG A 353 -35.21 -11.72 2.64
C ARG A 353 -33.81 -11.77 3.27
N MET A 354 -33.35 -10.72 3.94
CA MET A 354 -32.05 -10.71 4.63
C MET A 354 -32.15 -11.38 6.00
N SER A 355 -31.15 -12.16 6.38
CA SER A 355 -31.01 -12.74 7.73
C SER A 355 -30.45 -11.73 8.73
N ASP A 356 -30.61 -11.99 10.04
CA ASP A 356 -30.06 -11.11 11.09
C ASP A 356 -28.53 -10.99 11.03
N ALA A 357 -27.85 -12.05 10.57
CA ALA A 357 -26.40 -12.02 10.35
C ALA A 357 -26.02 -11.04 9.23
N GLU A 358 -26.82 -10.96 8.17
CA GLU A 358 -26.61 -10.02 7.07
C GLU A 358 -26.93 -8.57 7.49
N ILE A 359 -27.93 -8.35 8.33
CA ILE A 359 -28.18 -7.04 8.96
C ILE A 359 -26.97 -6.63 9.80
N THR A 360 -26.47 -7.52 10.65
CA THR A 360 -25.27 -7.28 11.48
C THR A 360 -24.04 -6.99 10.61
N ALA A 361 -23.91 -7.65 9.47
CA ALA A 361 -22.82 -7.39 8.52
C ALA A 361 -22.87 -5.97 7.96
N VAL A 362 -24.06 -5.50 7.55
CA VAL A 362 -24.28 -4.12 7.11
C VAL A 362 -23.99 -3.13 8.23
N GLU A 363 -24.43 -3.40 9.46
CA GLU A 363 -24.11 -2.56 10.63
C GLU A 363 -22.60 -2.47 10.92
N ASN A 364 -21.85 -3.51 10.57
CA ASN A 364 -20.39 -3.55 10.66
C ASN A 364 -19.70 -2.93 9.43
N GLY A 365 -20.43 -2.36 8.48
CA GLY A 365 -19.87 -1.71 7.29
C GLY A 365 -19.50 -2.66 6.14
N ILE A 366 -20.01 -3.89 6.16
CA ILE A 366 -19.79 -4.84 5.06
C ILE A 366 -20.80 -4.54 3.95
N ALA A 367 -20.31 -4.15 2.78
CA ALA A 367 -21.14 -3.72 1.65
C ALA A 367 -21.36 -4.79 0.56
N ASN A 368 -20.79 -6.00 0.69
CA ASN A 368 -20.96 -7.08 -0.29
C ASN A 368 -20.97 -8.44 0.41
N VAL A 369 -21.89 -9.32 0.01
CA VAL A 369 -22.06 -10.67 0.57
C VAL A 369 -20.80 -11.54 0.44
N ARG A 370 -19.97 -11.31 -0.58
CA ARG A 370 -18.70 -12.03 -0.74
C ARG A 370 -17.75 -11.73 0.42
N PHE A 371 -17.81 -10.54 1.01
CA PHE A 371 -16.96 -10.19 2.16
C PHE A 371 -17.48 -10.74 3.50
N THR A 372 -18.75 -11.14 3.58
CA THR A 372 -19.27 -11.85 4.77
C THR A 372 -18.76 -13.29 4.87
N GLU A 373 -18.50 -13.95 3.74
CA GLU A 373 -18.02 -15.34 3.70
C GLU A 373 -16.48 -15.43 3.79
N VAL A 374 -15.77 -14.42 3.28
CA VAL A 374 -14.29 -14.38 3.18
C VAL A 374 -13.58 -14.13 4.53
N SER A 375 -14.33 -13.84 5.62
CA SER A 375 -13.76 -13.74 6.96
C SER A 375 -13.26 -15.06 7.56
N SER A 376 -13.53 -16.21 6.92
CA SER A 376 -13.17 -17.51 7.51
C SER A 376 -12.02 -18.23 6.84
N ILE A 377 -11.95 -18.47 5.52
CA ILE A 377 -10.83 -19.25 4.93
C ILE A 377 -10.62 -18.90 3.43
N GLU A 378 -9.86 -17.84 3.17
CA GLU A 378 -8.71 -17.86 2.24
C GLU A 378 -7.48 -17.32 3.01
N SER A 379 -7.28 -17.86 4.22
CA SER A 379 -6.14 -17.58 5.10
C SER A 379 -4.84 -18.20 4.57
#